data_AF-A0AAU0Y750-F1
#
_entry.id   AF-A0AAU0Y750-F1
#
_cell.length_a   1.000
_cell.length_b   1.000
_cell.length_c   1.000
_cell.angle_alpha   90.00
_cell.angle_beta   90.00
_cell.angle_gamma   90.00
#
_symmetry.space_group_name_H-M   'P 1'
#
loop_
_entity.id
_entity.type
_entity.pdbx_description
1 polymer ?
#
loop_
_entity_poly.entity_id
_entity_poly.type
_entity_poly.pdbx_seq_one_letter_code
_entity_poly.pdbx_strand_id
1 'polypeptide(L)'
;MPGALTAQPEVRAALVQALRSTAAAVGAGVPVGRAGGADTVPVTDRTVPGRIAVALEVEGTAVQRPELGSLVAAVPADQAARATAQSAVAAVDDEAVRLRSAVKARDGFFTTFFISPYSRYIARWCARRGLTPNQVTTASLLTALIAAGCAATGSRSGYIAAGLLLLFSFVLDCTDGQLARYSLQYSTMGAWLDATFDRAKEYAYYAGLALGAARNGDDVWALALGAMVLQTCRHVVDFSFNEANHDAVANSSPTAALSDKLDSVGWTVWLRRMIVLPIGERWAMIAVLTAVTTPRIVFYALLVGCAVAACYTTAGRLLRSLTRKAQRTDRAAGALADLADSGPLAQFVAARGPRSGSGWAAPAAALVGALALVAAALTQPFGSRQMIVAAVFYAVCSGVAVARPLKGALDWLVPPIFRAAEYCTILALAARSDVDQALPAAFGLISAVAYHHYDTVYRIRGGTGAPPQWLVRTIGGHEGRTLVVAVLAAVFTQHSGFTVALTALAVAVALVVLVESIRFWVSSGAPAVHDEGEPA
;
A
#
# COMPACT_ATOMS: atom_id res chain seq x y z
N MET A 1 26.64 -25.52 24.49
CA MET A 1 25.52 -25.76 23.56
C MET A 1 25.70 -24.87 22.35
N PRO A 2 25.91 -25.45 21.17
CA PRO A 2 26.35 -24.72 19.99
C PRO A 2 25.19 -24.02 19.26
N GLY A 3 25.53 -23.00 18.47
CA GLY A 3 24.64 -22.24 17.59
C GLY A 3 25.43 -21.08 16.97
N ALA A 4 24.80 -20.26 16.13
CA ALA A 4 25.45 -19.11 15.50
C ALA A 4 24.61 -17.84 15.67
N LEU A 5 25.29 -16.71 15.92
CA LEU A 5 24.73 -15.37 15.85
C LEU A 5 25.63 -14.53 14.96
N THR A 6 25.03 -13.66 14.17
CA THR A 6 25.72 -12.63 13.41
C THR A 6 25.06 -11.28 13.71
N ALA A 7 25.83 -10.21 13.58
CA ALA A 7 25.34 -8.85 13.82
C ALA A 7 25.84 -7.92 12.72
N GLN A 8 24.95 -7.04 12.25
CA GLN A 8 25.30 -5.92 11.41
C GLN A 8 26.30 -4.98 12.14
N PRO A 9 27.14 -4.23 11.43
CA PRO A 9 28.18 -3.39 12.03
C PRO A 9 27.67 -2.48 13.16
N GLU A 10 26.48 -1.89 12.96
CA GLU A 10 25.84 -0.92 13.86
C GLU A 10 25.51 -1.50 15.24
N VAL A 11 25.15 -2.78 15.30
CA VAL A 11 24.73 -3.49 16.52
C VAL A 11 25.83 -4.39 17.11
N ARG A 12 27.04 -4.37 16.54
CA ARG A 12 28.17 -5.18 17.06
C ARG A 12 28.55 -4.84 18.50
N ALA A 13 28.45 -3.56 18.88
CA ALA A 13 28.76 -3.14 20.25
C ALA A 13 27.79 -3.79 21.27
N ALA A 14 26.49 -3.78 20.96
CA ALA A 14 25.46 -4.44 21.76
C ALA A 14 25.70 -5.96 21.83
N LEU A 15 26.03 -6.59 20.69
CA LEU A 15 26.35 -8.03 20.67
C LEU A 15 27.55 -8.37 21.59
N VAL A 16 28.62 -7.57 21.55
CA VAL A 16 29.79 -7.78 22.40
C VAL A 16 29.45 -7.60 23.89
N GLN A 17 28.62 -6.61 24.22
CA GLN A 17 28.14 -6.39 25.58
C GLN A 17 27.29 -7.57 26.08
N ALA A 18 26.31 -8.00 25.30
CA ALA A 18 25.47 -9.16 25.60
C ALA A 18 26.29 -10.46 25.73
N LEU A 19 27.33 -10.62 24.92
CA LEU A 19 28.24 -11.76 25.00
C LEU A 19 29.06 -11.74 26.30
N ARG A 20 29.57 -10.58 26.72
CA ARG A 20 30.30 -10.42 28.00
C ARG A 20 29.41 -10.67 29.20
N SER A 21 28.19 -10.12 29.22
CA SER A 21 27.25 -10.30 30.33
C SER A 21 26.81 -11.76 30.45
N THR A 22 26.53 -12.42 29.32
CA THR A 22 26.17 -13.85 29.28
C THR A 22 27.34 -14.73 29.74
N ALA A 23 28.57 -14.43 29.30
CA ALA A 23 29.77 -15.17 29.72
C ALA A 23 30.03 -15.04 31.23
N ALA A 24 29.88 -13.82 31.79
CA ALA A 24 30.03 -13.58 33.21
C ALA A 24 28.97 -14.33 34.04
N ALA A 25 27.71 -14.33 33.60
CA ALA A 25 26.62 -15.06 34.27
C ALA A 25 26.83 -16.58 34.26
N VAL A 26 27.36 -17.13 33.17
CA VAL A 26 27.73 -18.55 33.07
C VAL A 26 28.91 -18.88 33.99
N GLY A 27 29.93 -18.03 34.05
CA GLY A 27 31.09 -18.21 34.93
C GLY A 27 30.74 -18.13 36.43
N ALA A 28 29.69 -17.38 36.79
CA ALA A 28 29.21 -17.21 38.17
C ALA A 28 28.26 -18.33 38.66
N GLY A 29 27.96 -19.35 37.84
CA GLY A 29 27.12 -20.49 38.26
C GLY A 29 25.63 -20.15 38.49
N VAL A 30 25.14 -19.03 37.96
CA VAL A 30 23.74 -18.60 38.12
C VAL A 30 22.80 -19.57 37.39
N PRO A 31 21.82 -20.20 38.07
CA PRO A 31 20.91 -21.14 37.41
C PRO A 31 19.98 -20.45 36.43
N VAL A 32 19.74 -21.14 35.31
CA VAL A 32 18.94 -20.68 34.18
C VAL A 32 17.45 -20.69 34.58
N GLY A 33 16.87 -19.52 34.88
CA GLY A 33 15.41 -19.43 35.03
C GLY A 33 14.82 -18.31 35.90
N ARG A 34 15.59 -17.41 36.51
CA ARG A 34 15.01 -16.25 37.22
C ARG A 34 15.77 -14.97 36.93
N ALA A 35 15.37 -14.29 35.86
CA ALA A 35 15.45 -12.83 35.86
C ALA A 35 14.17 -12.34 36.56
N GLY A 36 14.32 -11.55 37.62
CA GLY A 36 13.20 -10.96 38.35
C GLY A 36 12.40 -10.00 37.47
N GLY A 37 11.07 -10.07 37.58
CA GLY A 37 10.11 -9.27 36.82
C GLY A 37 9.01 -10.16 36.27
N ALA A 38 7.77 -9.93 36.71
CA ALA A 38 6.59 -10.66 36.26
C ALA A 38 6.27 -10.31 34.80
N ASP A 39 6.86 -11.06 33.86
CA ASP A 39 6.37 -11.36 32.51
C ASP A 39 7.48 -12.15 31.77
N THR A 40 7.62 -13.43 32.11
CA THR A 40 8.66 -14.31 31.54
C THR A 40 8.21 -14.93 30.22
N VAL A 41 8.86 -14.52 29.13
CA VAL A 41 8.84 -15.26 27.84
C VAL A 41 9.40 -16.67 28.09
N PRO A 42 8.76 -17.77 27.63
CA PRO A 42 9.29 -19.11 27.83
C PRO A 42 10.63 -19.26 27.09
N VAL A 43 11.70 -19.58 27.81
CA VAL A 43 13.01 -19.89 27.21
C VAL A 43 12.95 -21.28 26.57
N THR A 44 12.54 -21.33 25.31
CA THR A 44 12.52 -22.58 24.51
C THR A 44 13.91 -22.95 23.99
N ASP A 45 14.82 -21.98 23.82
CA ASP A 45 16.19 -22.21 23.35
C ASP A 45 17.24 -22.03 24.47
N ARG A 46 17.89 -23.12 24.86
CA ARG A 46 18.90 -23.16 25.93
C ARG A 46 20.35 -22.98 25.43
N THR A 47 20.55 -22.73 24.14
CA THR A 47 21.87 -22.54 23.54
C THR A 47 22.55 -21.25 24.02
N VAL A 48 23.89 -21.16 23.92
CA VAL A 48 24.61 -19.91 24.26
C VAL A 48 24.14 -18.74 23.38
N PRO A 49 23.98 -18.92 22.06
CA PRO A 49 23.32 -17.93 21.20
C PRO A 49 21.90 -17.56 21.61
N GLY A 50 21.07 -18.54 21.99
CA GLY A 50 19.72 -18.26 22.49
C GLY A 50 19.71 -17.32 23.70
N ARG A 51 20.67 -17.47 24.62
CA ARG A 51 20.83 -16.56 25.77
C ARG A 51 21.26 -15.15 25.38
N ILE A 52 22.22 -15.05 24.46
CA ILE A 52 22.70 -13.75 23.96
C ILE A 52 21.57 -13.04 23.21
N ALA A 53 20.77 -13.77 22.42
CA ALA A 53 19.58 -13.24 21.74
C ALA A 53 18.57 -12.66 22.73
N VAL A 54 18.25 -13.38 23.82
CA VAL A 54 17.35 -12.87 24.86
C VAL A 54 17.93 -11.62 25.54
N ALA A 55 19.24 -11.60 25.83
CA ALA A 55 19.89 -10.43 26.41
C ALA A 55 19.80 -9.20 25.48
N LEU A 56 20.00 -9.40 24.19
CA LEU A 56 19.85 -8.35 23.17
C LEU A 56 18.41 -7.83 23.10
N GLU A 57 17.42 -8.71 23.11
CA GLU A 57 16.00 -8.33 23.10
C GLU A 57 15.61 -7.53 24.35
N VAL A 58 16.13 -7.92 25.52
CA VAL A 58 15.93 -7.19 26.79
C VAL A 58 16.55 -5.79 26.76
N GLU A 59 17.72 -5.64 26.13
CA GLU A 59 18.36 -4.34 25.90
C GLU A 59 17.71 -3.53 24.77
N GLY A 60 16.62 -4.03 24.17
CA GLY A 60 15.88 -3.35 23.10
C GLY A 60 16.53 -3.48 21.72
N THR A 61 17.53 -4.35 21.55
CA THR A 61 18.13 -4.67 20.25
C THR A 61 17.28 -5.72 19.55
N ALA A 62 16.80 -5.41 18.34
CA ALA A 62 16.00 -6.34 17.55
C ALA A 62 16.83 -7.59 17.16
N VAL A 63 16.29 -8.78 17.46
CA VAL A 63 16.89 -10.05 17.06
C VAL A 63 15.99 -10.73 16.03
N GLN A 64 16.58 -11.08 14.89
CA GLN A 64 15.89 -11.87 13.86
C GLN A 64 16.26 -13.35 13.97
N ARG A 65 15.25 -14.20 13.84
CA ARG A 65 15.38 -15.66 13.83
C ARG A 65 14.92 -16.17 12.46
N PRO A 66 15.81 -16.26 11.46
CA PRO A 66 15.41 -16.63 10.10
C PRO A 66 14.94 -18.09 10.05
N GLU A 67 13.81 -18.34 9.39
CA GLU A 67 13.37 -19.69 9.07
C GLU A 67 14.21 -20.25 7.93
N LEU A 68 14.90 -21.37 8.17
CA LEU A 68 15.82 -21.95 7.18
C LEU A 68 15.08 -22.59 5.99
N GLY A 69 13.82 -23.03 6.19
CA GLY A 69 13.04 -23.69 5.15
C GLY A 69 13.76 -24.92 4.58
N SER A 70 14.11 -24.87 3.29
CA SER A 70 14.88 -25.94 2.62
C SER A 70 16.39 -25.84 2.78
N LEU A 71 16.90 -24.79 3.43
CA LEU A 71 18.32 -24.63 3.73
C LEU A 71 18.68 -25.44 4.97
N VAL A 72 19.94 -25.88 5.02
CA VAL A 72 20.48 -26.66 6.13
C VAL A 72 21.44 -25.79 6.93
N ALA A 73 21.17 -25.60 8.21
CA ALA A 73 22.13 -25.05 9.15
C ALA A 73 22.19 -25.95 10.40
N ALA A 74 23.38 -26.43 10.73
CA ALA A 74 23.62 -27.27 11.87
C ALA A 74 24.98 -26.94 12.48
N VAL A 75 25.11 -27.08 13.80
CA VAL A 75 26.39 -27.00 14.48
C VAL A 75 26.73 -28.39 15.05
N PRO A 76 27.50 -29.20 14.31
CA PRO A 76 27.75 -30.59 14.67
C PRO A 76 28.63 -30.70 15.93
N ALA A 77 28.26 -31.59 16.85
CA ALA A 77 29.00 -31.83 18.08
C ALA A 77 30.13 -32.88 17.92
N ASP A 78 30.04 -33.73 16.89
CA ASP A 78 30.97 -34.80 16.61
C ASP A 78 31.20 -34.97 15.09
N GLN A 79 32.13 -35.85 14.74
CA GLN A 79 32.53 -36.08 13.35
C GLN A 79 31.44 -36.75 12.50
N ALA A 80 30.61 -37.61 13.10
CA ALA A 80 29.50 -38.26 12.39
C ALA A 80 28.40 -37.25 12.07
N ALA A 81 28.02 -36.41 13.04
CA ALA A 81 27.09 -35.30 12.86
C ALA A 81 27.61 -34.30 11.81
N ARG A 82 28.92 -34.04 11.79
CA ARG A 82 29.55 -33.18 10.78
C ARG A 82 29.43 -33.78 9.37
N ALA A 83 29.72 -35.06 9.21
CA ALA A 83 29.60 -35.74 7.91
C ALA A 83 28.15 -35.71 7.41
N THR A 84 27.18 -35.98 8.29
CA THR A 84 25.74 -35.88 7.97
C THR A 84 25.35 -34.46 7.55
N ALA A 85 25.80 -33.43 8.27
CA ALA A 85 25.49 -32.05 7.93
C ALA A 85 26.11 -31.65 6.59
N GLN A 86 27.34 -32.08 6.29
CA GLN A 86 28.01 -31.82 5.02
C GLN A 86 27.27 -32.49 3.85
N SER A 87 26.86 -33.75 4.00
CA SER A 87 26.04 -34.43 2.99
C SER A 87 24.69 -33.75 2.78
N ALA A 88 24.06 -33.28 3.86
CA ALA A 88 22.79 -32.56 3.79
C ALA A 88 22.94 -31.20 3.08
N VAL A 89 24.01 -30.44 3.35
CA VAL A 89 24.32 -29.19 2.64
C VAL A 89 24.64 -29.45 1.17
N ALA A 90 25.43 -30.48 0.86
CA ALA A 90 25.77 -30.84 -0.52
C ALA A 90 24.57 -31.31 -1.35
N ALA A 91 23.52 -31.83 -0.69
CA ALA A 91 22.26 -32.21 -1.34
C ALA A 91 21.33 -31.02 -1.62
N VAL A 92 21.63 -29.82 -1.11
CA VAL A 92 20.84 -28.62 -1.39
C VAL A 92 21.13 -28.13 -2.81
N ASP A 93 20.09 -28.06 -3.62
CA ASP A 93 20.14 -27.39 -4.93
C ASP A 93 19.94 -25.88 -4.73
N ASP A 94 21.04 -25.14 -4.61
CA ASP A 94 21.06 -23.69 -4.42
C ASP A 94 20.24 -22.94 -5.47
N GLU A 95 20.28 -23.39 -6.72
CA GLU A 95 19.56 -22.76 -7.84
C GLU A 95 18.06 -22.97 -7.68
N ALA A 96 17.62 -24.19 -7.33
CA ALA A 96 16.21 -24.46 -7.05
C ALA A 96 15.71 -23.69 -5.82
N VAL A 97 16.55 -23.51 -4.80
CA VAL A 97 16.21 -22.67 -3.63
C VAL A 97 16.05 -21.20 -4.02
N ARG A 98 16.98 -20.64 -4.81
CA ARG A 98 16.89 -19.26 -5.32
C ARG A 98 15.64 -19.04 -6.17
N LEU A 99 15.31 -19.97 -7.06
CA LEU A 99 14.10 -19.88 -7.89
C LEU A 99 12.80 -19.99 -7.09
N ARG A 100 12.78 -20.77 -6.00
CA ARG A 100 11.62 -20.86 -5.11
C ARG A 100 11.46 -19.62 -4.24
N SER A 101 12.55 -19.16 -3.63
CA SER A 101 12.56 -17.95 -2.77
C SER A 101 12.32 -16.65 -3.55
N ALA A 102 12.60 -16.62 -4.86
CA ALA A 102 12.26 -15.50 -5.72
C ALA A 102 10.76 -15.25 -5.86
N VAL A 103 9.89 -16.24 -5.60
CA VAL A 103 8.43 -16.11 -5.68
C VAL A 103 7.87 -15.66 -4.33
N LYS A 104 6.93 -14.69 -4.32
CA LYS A 104 6.32 -14.15 -3.09
C LYS A 104 5.42 -15.23 -2.45
N ALA A 105 5.53 -15.42 -1.15
CA ALA A 105 4.77 -16.46 -0.43
C ALA A 105 3.26 -16.13 -0.35
N ARG A 106 2.91 -14.84 -0.37
CA ARG A 106 1.54 -14.34 -0.17
C ARG A 106 0.89 -13.83 -1.45
N ASP A 107 1.32 -14.32 -2.61
CA ASP A 107 0.72 -13.95 -3.89
C ASP A 107 -0.75 -14.40 -4.02
N GLY A 108 -1.48 -13.70 -4.89
CA GLY A 108 -2.83 -14.05 -5.31
C GLY A 108 -2.87 -15.41 -6.02
N PHE A 109 -4.06 -15.99 -6.13
CA PHE A 109 -4.31 -17.22 -6.87
C PHE A 109 -3.80 -17.11 -8.31
N PHE A 110 -4.17 -16.03 -9.02
CA PHE A 110 -3.79 -15.91 -10.43
C PHE A 110 -2.28 -15.82 -10.61
N THR A 111 -1.60 -14.96 -9.82
CA THR A 111 -0.14 -14.84 -9.85
C THR A 111 0.53 -16.18 -9.53
N THR A 112 0.09 -16.86 -8.47
CA THR A 112 0.70 -18.11 -8.01
C THR A 112 0.61 -19.23 -9.04
N PHE A 113 -0.56 -19.43 -9.67
CA PHE A 113 -0.80 -20.58 -10.53
C PHE A 113 -0.64 -20.30 -12.03
N PHE A 114 -0.80 -19.05 -12.48
CA PHE A 114 -0.77 -18.69 -13.90
C PHE A 114 0.43 -17.85 -14.30
N ILE A 115 1.21 -17.31 -13.36
CA ILE A 115 2.36 -16.45 -13.67
C ILE A 115 3.66 -16.99 -13.08
N SER A 116 3.72 -17.18 -11.76
CA SER A 116 4.88 -17.64 -11.00
C SER A 116 5.52 -18.96 -11.48
N PRO A 117 4.79 -19.94 -12.07
CA PRO A 117 5.40 -21.19 -12.53
C PRO A 117 6.47 -20.99 -13.60
N TYR A 118 6.30 -20.01 -14.49
CA TYR A 118 7.25 -19.73 -15.58
C TYR A 118 8.00 -18.40 -15.43
N SER A 119 7.41 -17.36 -14.85
CA SER A 119 8.05 -16.03 -14.71
C SER A 119 9.38 -16.11 -13.97
N ARG A 120 9.51 -16.98 -12.96
CA ARG A 120 10.79 -17.18 -12.23
C ARG A 120 11.93 -17.65 -13.14
N TYR A 121 11.62 -18.39 -14.21
CA TYR A 121 12.62 -18.80 -15.19
C TYR A 121 12.95 -17.67 -16.17
N ILE A 122 12.00 -16.77 -16.44
CA ILE A 122 12.24 -15.53 -17.17
C ILE A 122 13.16 -14.63 -16.33
N ALA A 123 12.91 -14.50 -15.03
CA ALA A 123 13.76 -13.75 -14.10
C ALA A 123 15.20 -14.26 -14.13
N ARG A 124 15.38 -15.59 -14.07
CA ARG A 124 16.69 -16.20 -14.26
C ARG A 124 17.31 -15.91 -15.63
N TRP A 125 16.54 -15.99 -16.71
CA TRP A 125 17.03 -15.67 -18.04
C TRP A 125 17.52 -14.23 -18.12
N CYS A 126 16.77 -13.27 -17.54
CA CYS A 126 17.18 -11.87 -17.41
C CYS A 126 18.48 -11.74 -16.61
N ALA A 127 18.59 -12.42 -15.46
CA ALA A 127 19.78 -12.41 -14.62
C ALA A 127 21.02 -12.89 -15.39
N ARG A 128 20.89 -13.99 -16.15
CA ARG A 128 21.98 -14.55 -16.98
C ARG A 128 22.38 -13.63 -18.13
N ARG A 129 21.48 -12.76 -18.58
CA ARG A 129 21.75 -11.74 -19.62
C ARG A 129 22.26 -10.42 -19.04
N GLY A 130 22.41 -10.31 -17.71
CA GLY A 130 22.86 -9.08 -17.05
C GLY A 130 21.82 -7.96 -17.08
N LEU A 131 20.54 -8.28 -17.29
CA LEU A 131 19.46 -7.30 -17.18
C LEU A 131 19.21 -6.95 -15.72
N THR A 132 18.98 -5.66 -15.46
CA THR A 132 18.66 -5.15 -14.11
C THR A 132 17.14 -5.20 -13.85
N PRO A 133 16.69 -5.31 -12.58
CA PRO A 133 15.27 -5.21 -12.22
C PRO A 133 14.60 -3.96 -12.79
N ASN A 134 15.23 -2.79 -12.64
CA ASN A 134 14.66 -1.51 -13.11
C ASN A 134 14.45 -1.46 -14.63
N GLN A 135 15.31 -2.13 -15.43
CA GLN A 135 15.11 -2.25 -16.87
C GLN A 135 13.86 -3.09 -17.20
N VAL A 136 13.63 -4.17 -16.45
CA VAL A 136 12.45 -5.03 -16.62
C VAL A 136 11.17 -4.30 -16.17
N THR A 137 11.21 -3.59 -15.05
CA THR A 137 10.10 -2.73 -14.57
C THR A 137 9.75 -1.65 -15.59
N THR A 138 10.76 -1.02 -16.20
CA THR A 138 10.55 -0.01 -17.25
C THR A 138 9.93 -0.63 -18.51
N ALA A 139 10.39 -1.83 -18.91
CA ALA A 139 9.79 -2.56 -20.04
C ALA A 139 8.33 -2.96 -19.76
N SER A 140 8.01 -3.35 -18.52
CA SER A 140 6.64 -3.60 -18.05
C SER A 140 5.76 -2.37 -18.21
N LEU A 141 6.23 -1.20 -17.76
CA LEU A 141 5.51 0.08 -17.91
C LEU A 141 5.26 0.43 -19.37
N LEU A 142 6.31 0.41 -20.21
CA LEU A 142 6.18 0.74 -21.64
C LEU A 142 5.18 -0.18 -22.34
N THR A 143 5.21 -1.48 -22.02
CA THR A 143 4.26 -2.47 -22.55
C THR A 143 2.81 -2.12 -22.15
N ALA A 144 2.57 -1.76 -20.89
CA ALA A 144 1.25 -1.34 -20.43
C ALA A 144 0.77 -0.02 -21.05
N LEU A 145 1.68 0.94 -21.29
CA LEU A 145 1.33 2.18 -22.01
C LEU A 145 0.95 1.90 -23.46
N ILE A 146 1.65 0.98 -24.13
CA ILE A 146 1.26 0.51 -25.46
C ILE A 146 -0.10 -0.19 -25.40
N ALA A 147 -0.34 -1.04 -24.38
CA ALA A 147 -1.63 -1.69 -24.17
C ALA A 147 -2.78 -0.67 -23.99
N ALA A 148 -2.56 0.38 -23.19
CA ALA A 148 -3.49 1.48 -23.01
C ALA A 148 -3.73 2.25 -24.32
N GLY A 149 -2.69 2.47 -25.12
CA GLY A 149 -2.79 3.04 -26.46
C GLY A 149 -3.61 2.18 -27.42
N CYS A 150 -3.42 0.86 -27.39
CA CYS A 150 -4.24 -0.09 -28.14
C CYS A 150 -5.71 -0.04 -27.71
N ALA A 151 -6.00 0.04 -26.41
CA ALA A 151 -7.36 0.20 -25.88
C ALA A 151 -7.98 1.53 -26.36
N ALA A 152 -7.19 2.61 -26.36
CA ALA A 152 -7.64 3.93 -26.81
C ALA A 152 -8.01 4.01 -28.29
N THR A 153 -7.63 3.03 -29.12
CA THR A 153 -8.06 3.00 -30.52
C THR A 153 -9.58 2.82 -30.67
N GLY A 154 -10.23 2.18 -29.69
CA GLY A 154 -11.67 1.89 -29.74
C GLY A 154 -12.06 0.72 -30.63
N SER A 155 -11.11 0.06 -31.30
CA SER A 155 -11.41 -1.06 -32.21
C SER A 155 -11.35 -2.42 -31.49
N ARG A 156 -12.05 -3.43 -32.02
CA ARG A 156 -12.04 -4.78 -31.43
C ARG A 156 -10.65 -5.40 -31.43
N SER A 157 -9.90 -5.25 -32.53
CA SER A 157 -8.51 -5.71 -32.60
C SER A 157 -7.62 -4.95 -31.61
N GLY A 158 -7.85 -3.65 -31.43
CA GLY A 158 -7.19 -2.83 -30.41
C GLY A 158 -7.44 -3.33 -29.00
N TYR A 159 -8.68 -3.66 -28.65
CA TYR A 159 -9.00 -4.24 -27.33
C TYR A 159 -8.40 -5.63 -27.11
N ILE A 160 -8.38 -6.50 -28.14
CA ILE A 160 -7.71 -7.81 -28.03
C ILE A 160 -6.21 -7.64 -27.81
N ALA A 161 -5.56 -6.78 -28.59
CA ALA A 161 -4.15 -6.46 -28.42
C ALA A 161 -3.87 -5.86 -27.04
N ALA A 162 -4.73 -4.95 -26.57
CA ALA A 162 -4.62 -4.35 -25.24
C ALA A 162 -4.66 -5.40 -24.12
N GLY A 163 -5.62 -6.33 -24.16
CA GLY A 163 -5.72 -7.41 -23.17
C GLY A 163 -4.49 -8.32 -23.16
N LEU A 164 -3.98 -8.71 -24.32
CA LEU A 164 -2.78 -9.54 -24.43
C LEU A 164 -1.52 -8.82 -23.92
N LEU A 165 -1.33 -7.56 -24.33
CA LEU A 165 -0.21 -6.75 -23.89
C LEU A 165 -0.28 -6.43 -22.40
N LEU A 166 -1.48 -6.26 -21.84
CA LEU A 166 -1.69 -6.05 -20.41
C LEU A 166 -1.25 -7.27 -19.59
N LEU A 167 -1.61 -8.48 -20.03
CA LEU A 167 -1.12 -9.72 -19.40
C LEU A 167 0.40 -9.86 -19.54
N PHE A 168 0.95 -9.54 -20.72
CA PHE A 168 2.39 -9.60 -20.94
C PHE A 168 3.15 -8.60 -20.05
N SER A 169 2.64 -7.37 -19.91
CA SER A 169 3.15 -6.38 -18.96
C SER A 169 3.13 -6.93 -17.53
N PHE A 170 2.02 -7.55 -17.10
CA PHE A 170 1.92 -8.14 -15.76
C PHE A 170 2.91 -9.29 -15.52
N VAL A 171 3.24 -10.08 -16.55
CA VAL A 171 4.31 -11.10 -16.46
C VAL A 171 5.67 -10.44 -16.22
N LEU A 172 6.00 -9.38 -16.95
CA LEU A 172 7.26 -8.65 -16.78
C LEU A 172 7.35 -8.02 -15.39
N ASP A 173 6.23 -7.51 -14.90
CA ASP A 173 6.10 -6.96 -13.54
C ASP A 173 6.39 -7.99 -12.46
N CYS A 174 5.82 -9.20 -12.56
CA CYS A 174 6.16 -10.26 -11.63
C CYS A 174 7.64 -10.67 -11.76
N THR A 175 8.19 -10.57 -12.97
CA THR A 175 9.56 -10.96 -13.30
C THR A 175 10.59 -10.01 -12.69
N ASP A 176 10.33 -8.71 -12.61
CA ASP A 176 11.30 -7.75 -12.05
C ASP A 176 11.56 -7.97 -10.55
N GLY A 177 10.52 -8.21 -9.76
CA GLY A 177 10.61 -8.44 -8.34
C GLY A 177 11.17 -9.84 -8.05
N GLN A 178 10.90 -10.81 -8.91
CA GLN A 178 11.56 -12.11 -8.88
C GLN A 178 13.05 -12.00 -9.25
N LEU A 179 13.41 -11.15 -10.22
CA LEU A 179 14.79 -10.91 -10.65
C LEU A 179 15.60 -10.21 -9.55
N ALA A 180 15.01 -9.21 -8.89
CA ALA A 180 15.61 -8.52 -7.74
C ALA A 180 15.95 -9.52 -6.63
N ARG A 181 15.00 -10.41 -6.28
CA ARG A 181 15.20 -11.44 -5.25
C ARG A 181 16.17 -12.53 -5.67
N TYR A 182 16.06 -13.00 -6.91
CA TYR A 182 16.96 -14.04 -7.45
C TYR A 182 18.41 -13.56 -7.53
N SER A 183 18.63 -12.28 -7.88
CA SER A 183 19.97 -11.69 -8.07
C SER A 183 20.48 -10.95 -6.84
N LEU A 184 19.71 -10.89 -5.75
CA LEU A 184 19.99 -10.09 -4.56
C LEU A 184 20.26 -8.61 -4.87
N GLN A 185 19.59 -8.08 -5.90
CA GLN A 185 19.71 -6.70 -6.35
C GLN A 185 18.53 -5.88 -5.84
N TYR A 186 18.67 -5.33 -4.65
CA TYR A 186 17.64 -4.54 -3.98
C TYR A 186 17.99 -3.05 -4.00
N SER A 187 17.00 -2.20 -4.23
CA SER A 187 17.16 -0.75 -4.10
C SER A 187 15.84 -0.09 -3.72
N THR A 188 15.90 1.00 -2.97
CA THR A 188 14.74 1.84 -2.65
C THR A 188 14.14 2.47 -3.87
N MET A 189 14.99 2.98 -4.76
CA MET A 189 14.57 3.48 -6.05
C MET A 189 13.77 2.42 -6.81
N GLY A 190 14.25 1.17 -6.87
CA GLY A 190 13.55 0.08 -7.54
C GLY A 190 12.19 -0.23 -6.90
N ALA A 191 12.12 -0.30 -5.57
CA ALA A 191 10.87 -0.54 -4.85
C ALA A 191 9.85 0.60 -5.06
N TRP A 192 10.29 1.85 -5.07
CA TRP A 192 9.44 3.00 -5.38
C TRP A 192 9.00 3.04 -6.85
N LEU A 193 9.90 2.73 -7.79
CA LEU A 193 9.59 2.67 -9.21
C LEU A 193 8.54 1.60 -9.49
N ASP A 194 8.71 0.39 -8.96
CA ASP A 194 7.75 -0.70 -9.06
C ASP A 194 6.37 -0.23 -8.57
N ALA A 195 6.29 0.20 -7.32
CA ALA A 195 5.09 0.75 -6.68
C ALA A 195 4.40 1.87 -7.47
N THR A 196 5.19 2.82 -8.00
CA THR A 196 4.69 3.97 -8.76
C THR A 196 4.16 3.54 -10.12
N PHE A 197 4.93 2.74 -10.85
CA PHE A 197 4.56 2.28 -12.18
C PHE A 197 3.32 1.40 -12.10
N ASP A 198 3.15 0.66 -11.02
CA ASP A 198 1.96 -0.12 -10.72
C ASP A 198 0.65 0.68 -10.75
N ARG A 199 0.67 1.91 -10.22
CA ARG A 199 -0.48 2.83 -10.26
C ARG A 199 -0.58 3.52 -11.60
N ALA A 200 0.56 3.95 -12.18
CA ALA A 200 0.59 4.60 -13.48
C ALA A 200 0.01 3.69 -14.59
N LYS A 201 0.38 2.41 -14.60
CA LYS A 201 -0.12 1.41 -15.55
C LYS A 201 -1.65 1.25 -15.43
N GLU A 202 -2.16 1.13 -14.21
CA GLU A 202 -3.60 0.99 -13.95
C GLU A 202 -4.38 2.21 -14.46
N TYR A 203 -3.96 3.42 -14.09
CA TYR A 203 -4.66 4.65 -14.47
C TYR A 203 -4.55 4.93 -15.97
N ALA A 204 -3.40 4.68 -16.58
CA ALA A 204 -3.22 4.78 -18.03
C ALA A 204 -4.16 3.81 -18.76
N TYR A 205 -4.29 2.56 -18.29
CA TYR A 205 -5.18 1.58 -18.92
C TYR A 205 -6.66 1.96 -18.79
N TYR A 206 -7.09 2.47 -17.62
CA TYR A 206 -8.45 2.99 -17.44
C TYR A 206 -8.74 4.18 -18.36
N ALA A 207 -7.80 5.12 -18.48
CA ALA A 207 -7.91 6.23 -19.42
C ALA A 207 -7.97 5.74 -20.88
N GLY A 208 -7.15 4.75 -21.25
CA GLY A 208 -7.16 4.15 -22.58
C GLY A 208 -8.51 3.50 -22.91
N LEU A 209 -9.08 2.72 -21.99
CA LEU A 209 -10.43 2.15 -22.14
C LEU A 209 -11.51 3.23 -22.28
N ALA A 210 -11.46 4.29 -21.46
CA ALA A 210 -12.43 5.37 -21.51
C ALA A 210 -12.34 6.18 -22.81
N LEU A 211 -11.13 6.49 -23.27
CA LEU A 211 -10.88 7.12 -24.57
C LEU A 211 -11.40 6.27 -25.73
N GLY A 212 -11.10 4.96 -25.72
CA GLY A 212 -11.53 4.03 -26.75
C GLY A 212 -13.05 3.89 -26.83
N ALA A 213 -13.72 3.84 -25.67
CA ALA A 213 -15.17 3.79 -25.58
C ALA A 213 -15.83 5.08 -26.09
N ALA A 214 -15.31 6.24 -25.67
CA ALA A 214 -15.84 7.56 -26.06
C ALA A 214 -15.79 7.78 -27.59
N ARG A 215 -14.77 7.25 -28.28
CA ARG A 215 -14.69 7.29 -29.75
C ARG A 215 -15.83 6.57 -30.45
N ASN A 216 -16.42 5.57 -29.80
CA ASN A 216 -17.57 4.81 -30.30
C ASN A 216 -18.90 5.35 -29.75
N GLY A 217 -18.90 6.53 -29.11
CA GLY A 217 -20.09 7.14 -28.50
C GLY A 217 -20.49 6.56 -27.14
N ASP A 218 -19.65 5.70 -26.53
CA ASP A 218 -19.88 5.11 -25.21
C ASP A 218 -19.09 5.86 -24.14
N ASP A 219 -19.68 6.90 -23.53
CA ASP A 219 -19.00 7.62 -22.44
C ASP A 219 -19.00 6.81 -21.15
N VAL A 220 -17.80 6.37 -20.75
CA VAL A 220 -17.53 5.59 -19.54
C VAL A 220 -16.54 6.31 -18.61
N TRP A 221 -16.24 7.59 -18.82
CA TRP A 221 -15.29 8.32 -17.99
C TRP A 221 -15.71 8.39 -16.52
N ALA A 222 -17.01 8.54 -16.25
CA ALA A 222 -17.53 8.49 -14.89
C ALA A 222 -17.31 7.12 -14.23
N LEU A 223 -17.42 6.02 -15.00
CA LEU A 223 -17.16 4.67 -14.51
C LEU A 223 -15.67 4.44 -14.25
N ALA A 224 -14.81 4.91 -15.17
CA ALA A 224 -13.36 4.85 -15.02
C ALA A 224 -12.88 5.62 -13.78
N LEU A 225 -13.40 6.84 -13.62
CA LEU A 225 -13.11 7.67 -12.45
C LEU A 225 -13.65 7.03 -11.18
N GLY A 226 -14.89 6.55 -11.17
CA GLY A 226 -15.48 5.83 -10.04
C GLY A 226 -14.66 4.60 -9.63
N ALA A 227 -14.17 3.82 -10.59
CA ALA A 227 -13.31 2.66 -10.33
C ALA A 227 -11.98 3.08 -9.68
N MET A 228 -11.34 4.15 -10.18
CA MET A 228 -10.13 4.71 -9.57
C MET A 228 -10.38 5.20 -8.14
N VAL A 229 -11.48 5.92 -7.90
CA VAL A 229 -11.86 6.41 -6.56
C VAL A 229 -12.05 5.25 -5.59
N LEU A 230 -12.86 4.25 -5.98
CA LEU A 230 -13.16 3.11 -5.13
C LEU A 230 -11.90 2.30 -4.79
N GLN A 231 -11.06 2.04 -5.80
CA GLN A 231 -9.82 1.29 -5.62
C GLN A 231 -8.83 2.04 -4.71
N THR A 232 -8.69 3.36 -4.89
CA THR A 232 -7.79 4.18 -4.07
C THR A 232 -8.28 4.28 -2.63
N CYS A 233 -9.58 4.48 -2.42
CA CYS A 233 -10.17 4.46 -1.08
C CYS A 233 -9.96 3.11 -0.39
N ARG A 234 -10.15 1.98 -1.10
CA ARG A 234 -9.88 0.64 -0.56
C ARG A 234 -8.43 0.49 -0.11
N HIS A 235 -7.47 0.89 -0.95
CA HIS A 235 -6.06 0.84 -0.60
C HIS A 235 -5.72 1.71 0.62
N VAL A 236 -6.29 2.91 0.73
CA VAL A 236 -6.05 3.78 1.88
C VAL A 236 -6.66 3.20 3.17
N VAL A 237 -7.81 2.52 3.10
CA VAL A 237 -8.33 1.71 4.22
C VAL A 237 -7.34 0.60 4.58
N ASP A 238 -6.77 -0.09 3.58
CA ASP A 238 -5.74 -1.12 3.78
C ASP A 238 -4.51 -0.59 4.52
N PHE A 239 -3.97 0.53 4.04
CA PHE A 239 -2.79 1.15 4.61
C PHE A 239 -3.03 1.72 6.00
N SER A 240 -4.08 2.52 6.17
CA SER A 240 -4.38 3.18 7.44
C SER A 240 -4.62 2.16 8.56
N PHE A 241 -5.33 1.07 8.29
CA PHE A 241 -5.54 0.02 9.29
C PHE A 241 -4.26 -0.72 9.64
N ASN A 242 -3.45 -1.09 8.65
CA ASN A 242 -2.22 -1.83 8.90
C ASN A 242 -1.21 -0.97 9.68
N GLU A 243 -1.05 0.30 9.30
CA GLU A 243 -0.18 1.24 9.99
C GLU A 243 -0.64 1.49 11.43
N ALA A 244 -1.95 1.66 11.64
CA ALA A 244 -2.53 1.84 12.96
C ALA A 244 -2.33 0.64 13.91
N ASN A 245 -1.98 -0.54 13.37
CA ASN A 245 -1.75 -1.76 14.11
C ASN A 245 -0.32 -2.31 13.94
N HIS A 246 0.60 -1.55 13.34
CA HIS A 246 1.96 -2.00 13.03
C HIS A 246 2.72 -2.48 14.27
N ASP A 247 2.61 -1.71 15.36
CA ASP A 247 3.28 -2.01 16.64
C ASP A 247 2.39 -2.76 17.64
N ALA A 248 1.20 -3.20 17.23
CA ALA A 248 0.27 -3.84 18.15
C ALA A 248 0.73 -5.27 18.46
N VAL A 249 1.10 -5.53 19.72
CA VAL A 249 1.48 -6.86 20.22
C VAL A 249 0.41 -7.89 19.84
N ALA A 250 0.84 -8.96 19.17
CA ALA A 250 -0.03 -10.02 18.66
C ALA A 250 -0.73 -10.77 19.82
N ASN A 251 -1.91 -10.31 20.20
CA ASN A 251 -2.79 -11.04 21.12
C ASN A 251 -3.73 -11.96 20.35
N SER A 252 -3.84 -13.21 20.82
CA SER A 252 -4.72 -14.26 20.29
C SER A 252 -6.19 -13.85 20.43
N SER A 253 -6.82 -13.38 19.35
CA SER A 253 -8.25 -13.10 19.32
C SER A 253 -9.06 -14.31 18.81
N PRO A 254 -10.34 -14.47 19.21
CA PRO A 254 -11.21 -15.53 18.68
C PRO A 254 -11.32 -15.53 17.15
N THR A 255 -11.20 -14.35 16.53
CA THR A 255 -11.13 -14.15 15.08
C THR A 255 -9.86 -14.69 14.44
N ALA A 256 -8.71 -14.65 15.13
CA ALA A 256 -7.47 -15.26 14.65
C ALA A 256 -7.60 -16.80 14.67
N ALA A 257 -8.12 -17.35 15.77
CA ALA A 257 -8.39 -18.79 15.89
C ALA A 257 -9.41 -19.30 14.86
N LEU A 258 -10.40 -18.48 14.46
CA LEU A 258 -11.32 -18.82 13.37
C LEU A 258 -10.64 -18.76 12.01
N SER A 259 -9.73 -17.80 11.77
CA SER A 259 -8.93 -17.76 10.55
C SER A 259 -8.10 -19.02 10.42
N ASP A 260 -7.36 -19.40 11.47
CA ASP A 260 -6.49 -20.58 11.48
C ASP A 260 -7.28 -21.87 11.24
N LYS A 261 -8.49 -21.99 11.81
CA LYS A 261 -9.40 -23.13 11.55
C LYS A 261 -9.88 -23.17 10.11
N LEU A 262 -10.21 -22.03 9.50
CA LEU A 262 -10.62 -21.96 8.09
C LEU A 262 -9.43 -22.22 7.16
N ASP A 263 -8.24 -21.75 7.51
CA ASP A 263 -7.01 -21.93 6.72
C ASP A 263 -6.57 -23.41 6.67
N SER A 264 -7.05 -24.24 7.59
CA SER A 264 -6.92 -25.71 7.53
C SER A 264 -7.68 -26.35 6.34
N VAL A 265 -8.63 -25.64 5.72
CA VAL A 265 -9.36 -26.08 4.53
C VAL A 265 -8.79 -25.37 3.30
N GLY A 266 -7.82 -26.00 2.64
CA GLY A 266 -6.93 -25.36 1.66
C GLY A 266 -7.59 -24.60 0.49
N TRP A 267 -8.80 -24.98 0.04
CA TRP A 267 -9.48 -24.23 -1.03
C TRP A 267 -10.10 -22.90 -0.55
N THR A 268 -10.47 -22.81 0.73
CA THR A 268 -11.08 -21.59 1.30
C THR A 268 -10.07 -20.46 1.44
N VAL A 269 -8.78 -20.78 1.58
CA VAL A 269 -7.66 -19.81 1.58
C VAL A 269 -7.63 -19.06 0.24
N TRP A 270 -7.74 -19.78 -0.87
CA TRP A 270 -7.69 -19.19 -2.21
C TRP A 270 -8.94 -18.37 -2.51
N LEU A 271 -10.12 -18.85 -2.15
CA LEU A 271 -11.36 -18.07 -2.29
C LEU A 271 -11.28 -16.76 -1.50
N ARG A 272 -10.78 -16.81 -0.27
CA ARG A 272 -10.58 -15.61 0.56
C ARG A 272 -9.59 -14.63 -0.08
N ARG A 273 -8.47 -15.14 -0.61
CA ARG A 273 -7.49 -14.31 -1.33
C ARG A 273 -8.11 -13.67 -2.56
N MET A 274 -8.91 -14.41 -3.35
CA MET A 274 -9.57 -13.90 -4.55
C MET A 274 -10.65 -12.85 -4.25
N ILE A 275 -11.42 -12.98 -3.16
CA ILE A 275 -12.48 -12.02 -2.78
C ILE A 275 -11.93 -10.61 -2.56
N VAL A 276 -10.67 -10.47 -2.15
CA VAL A 276 -10.00 -9.17 -1.96
C VAL A 276 -9.62 -8.52 -3.31
N LEU A 277 -9.86 -9.22 -4.42
CA LEU A 277 -9.48 -8.85 -5.78
C LEU A 277 -8.03 -8.32 -5.85
N PRO A 278 -7.03 -9.18 -5.54
CA PRO A 278 -5.62 -8.81 -5.62
C PRO A 278 -5.21 -8.41 -7.04
N ILE A 279 -4.00 -7.88 -7.15
CA ILE A 279 -3.48 -7.32 -8.41
C ILE A 279 -3.59 -8.36 -9.54
N GLY A 280 -3.10 -9.58 -9.35
CA GLY A 280 -3.14 -10.60 -10.41
C GLY A 280 -4.55 -10.93 -10.91
N GLU A 281 -5.50 -11.15 -10.00
CA GLU A 281 -6.90 -11.44 -10.33
C GLU A 281 -7.55 -10.26 -11.06
N ARG A 282 -7.30 -9.04 -10.58
CA ARG A 282 -7.83 -7.83 -11.19
C ARG A 282 -7.29 -7.63 -12.60
N TRP A 283 -5.99 -7.78 -12.80
CA TRP A 283 -5.34 -7.64 -14.10
C TRP A 283 -5.79 -8.70 -15.09
N ALA A 284 -5.93 -9.96 -14.65
CA ALA A 284 -6.49 -11.04 -15.47
C ALA A 284 -7.92 -10.74 -15.90
N MET A 285 -8.76 -10.32 -14.95
CA MET A 285 -10.15 -9.94 -15.22
C MET A 285 -10.23 -8.79 -16.22
N ILE A 286 -9.47 -7.70 -16.00
CA ILE A 286 -9.44 -6.55 -16.91
C ILE A 286 -9.00 -6.98 -18.31
N ALA A 287 -7.90 -7.73 -18.42
CA ALA A 287 -7.36 -8.14 -19.71
C ALA A 287 -8.33 -9.01 -20.51
N VAL A 288 -8.89 -10.03 -19.86
CA VAL A 288 -9.85 -10.95 -20.50
C VAL A 288 -11.12 -10.20 -20.90
N LEU A 289 -11.71 -9.43 -19.97
CA LEU A 289 -12.93 -8.68 -20.27
C LEU A 289 -12.70 -7.61 -21.33
N THR A 290 -11.54 -6.94 -21.36
CA THR A 290 -11.21 -5.99 -22.42
C THR A 290 -11.22 -6.70 -23.78
N ALA A 291 -10.55 -7.85 -23.89
CA ALA A 291 -10.45 -8.58 -25.14
C ALA A 291 -11.80 -9.14 -25.62
N VAL A 292 -12.67 -9.58 -24.71
CA VAL A 292 -13.89 -10.32 -25.07
C VAL A 292 -15.19 -9.50 -24.95
N THR A 293 -15.18 -8.35 -24.27
CA THR A 293 -16.39 -7.54 -24.01
C THR A 293 -16.20 -6.06 -24.38
N THR A 294 -16.83 -5.14 -23.65
CA THR A 294 -16.76 -3.68 -23.85
C THR A 294 -16.15 -3.00 -22.62
N PRO A 295 -15.55 -1.81 -22.78
CA PRO A 295 -15.02 -1.03 -21.65
C PRO A 295 -16.04 -0.80 -20.52
N ARG A 296 -17.31 -0.56 -20.86
CA ARG A 296 -18.39 -0.43 -19.87
C ARG A 296 -18.54 -1.68 -18.98
N ILE A 297 -18.51 -2.87 -19.56
CA ILE A 297 -18.59 -4.14 -18.81
C ILE A 297 -17.34 -4.31 -17.94
N VAL A 298 -16.16 -3.97 -18.45
CA VAL A 298 -14.90 -3.99 -17.68
C VAL A 298 -15.04 -3.12 -16.42
N PHE A 299 -15.53 -1.88 -16.56
CA PHE A 299 -15.69 -0.99 -15.42
C PHE A 299 -16.81 -1.41 -14.46
N TYR A 300 -17.91 -1.99 -14.94
CA TYR A 300 -18.92 -2.57 -14.04
C TYR A 300 -18.34 -3.73 -13.23
N ALA A 301 -17.60 -4.63 -13.87
CA ALA A 301 -16.95 -5.74 -13.17
C ALA A 301 -15.95 -5.23 -12.13
N LEU A 302 -15.16 -4.19 -12.46
CA LEU A 302 -14.25 -3.54 -11.51
C LEU A 302 -14.99 -2.90 -10.34
N LEU A 303 -16.02 -2.10 -10.59
CA LEU A 303 -16.79 -1.43 -9.55
C LEU A 303 -17.44 -2.43 -8.60
N VAL A 304 -18.08 -3.47 -9.14
CA VAL A 304 -18.73 -4.52 -8.33
C VAL A 304 -17.68 -5.32 -7.54
N GLY A 305 -16.62 -5.79 -8.21
CA GLY A 305 -15.56 -6.57 -7.57
C GLY A 305 -14.83 -5.79 -6.48
N CYS A 306 -14.43 -4.54 -6.76
CA CYS A 306 -13.79 -3.66 -5.79
C CYS A 306 -14.74 -3.27 -4.65
N ALA A 307 -16.03 -3.09 -4.89
CA ALA A 307 -17.01 -2.80 -3.84
C ALA A 307 -17.18 -3.97 -2.89
N VAL A 308 -17.31 -5.20 -3.42
CA VAL A 308 -17.34 -6.42 -2.61
C VAL A 308 -16.07 -6.58 -1.79
N ALA A 309 -14.90 -6.40 -2.41
CA ALA A 309 -13.60 -6.45 -1.74
C ALA A 309 -13.48 -5.39 -0.63
N ALA A 310 -13.90 -4.15 -0.90
CA ALA A 310 -13.87 -3.05 0.06
C ALA A 310 -14.81 -3.31 1.24
N CYS A 311 -16.03 -3.79 1.00
CA CYS A 311 -16.97 -4.16 2.05
C CYS A 311 -16.42 -5.30 2.91
N TYR A 312 -15.92 -6.37 2.28
CA TYR A 312 -15.37 -7.54 2.98
C TYR A 312 -14.19 -7.16 3.90
N THR A 313 -13.21 -6.44 3.35
CA THR A 313 -11.99 -6.05 4.09
C THR A 313 -12.29 -5.02 5.17
N THR A 314 -13.12 -4.02 4.89
CA THR A 314 -13.48 -2.96 5.84
C THR A 314 -14.31 -3.53 6.99
N ALA A 315 -15.31 -4.38 6.72
CA ALA A 315 -16.11 -5.02 7.77
C ALA A 315 -15.24 -5.87 8.71
N GLY A 316 -14.36 -6.71 8.15
CA GLY A 316 -13.44 -7.53 8.95
C GLY A 316 -12.45 -6.70 9.79
N ARG A 317 -12.06 -5.51 9.31
CA ARG A 317 -11.23 -4.56 10.06
C ARG A 317 -11.99 -3.83 11.15
N LEU A 318 -13.17 -3.32 10.85
CA LEU A 318 -14.05 -2.70 11.84
C LEU A 318 -14.32 -3.65 13.00
N LEU A 319 -14.66 -4.90 12.70
CA LEU A 319 -14.87 -5.93 13.73
C LEU A 319 -13.61 -6.14 14.59
N ARG A 320 -12.43 -6.28 13.96
CA ARG A 320 -11.15 -6.40 14.69
C ARG A 320 -10.84 -5.17 15.54
N SER A 321 -11.15 -3.98 15.03
CA SER A 321 -10.89 -2.71 15.69
C SER A 321 -11.78 -2.47 16.92
N LEU A 322 -13.01 -2.96 16.88
CA LEU A 322 -13.97 -2.86 17.99
C LEU A 322 -13.76 -3.97 19.04
N THR A 323 -13.23 -5.11 18.63
CA THR A 323 -13.00 -6.26 19.52
C THR A 323 -11.62 -6.26 20.18
N ARG A 324 -10.60 -5.64 19.55
CA ARG A 324 -9.24 -5.53 20.13
C ARG A 324 -9.11 -4.30 21.03
N LYS A 325 -8.64 -4.51 22.26
CA LYS A 325 -8.19 -3.44 23.18
C LYS A 325 -6.70 -3.10 22.97
N ALA A 326 -6.26 -2.96 21.71
CA ALA A 326 -4.87 -2.59 21.44
C ALA A 326 -4.65 -1.10 21.72
N GLN A 327 -3.65 -0.75 22.53
CA GLN A 327 -3.20 0.63 22.66
C GLN A 327 -2.33 0.99 21.45
N ARG A 328 -2.66 2.09 20.77
CA ARG A 328 -1.88 2.60 19.63
C ARG A 328 -0.72 3.48 20.09
N THR A 329 0.42 3.31 19.45
CA THR A 329 1.65 4.07 19.70
C THR A 329 1.53 5.50 19.18
N ASP A 330 2.38 6.41 19.69
CA ASP A 330 2.50 7.77 19.15
C ASP A 330 2.97 7.78 17.69
N ARG A 331 3.82 6.82 17.32
CA ARG A 331 4.24 6.59 15.92
C ARG A 331 3.02 6.33 15.02
N ALA A 332 2.16 5.38 15.40
CA ALA A 332 0.97 5.04 14.63
C ALA A 332 0.00 6.24 14.51
N ALA A 333 -0.17 7.02 15.58
CA ALA A 333 -1.00 8.22 15.55
C ALA A 333 -0.42 9.32 14.64
N GLY A 334 0.91 9.49 14.64
CA GLY A 334 1.62 10.39 13.73
C GLY A 334 1.46 9.98 12.27
N ALA A 335 1.69 8.70 11.96
CA ALA A 335 1.53 8.19 10.59
C ALA A 335 0.09 8.33 10.07
N LEU A 336 -0.92 8.13 10.92
CA LEU A 336 -2.32 8.40 10.55
C LEU A 336 -2.58 9.89 10.29
N ALA A 337 -1.98 10.79 11.05
CA ALA A 337 -2.11 12.23 10.83
C ALA A 337 -1.43 12.66 9.53
N ASP A 338 -0.28 12.05 9.18
CA ASP A 338 0.40 12.29 7.91
C ASP A 338 -0.43 11.77 6.72
N LEU A 339 -1.02 10.56 6.84
CA LEU A 339 -1.95 10.01 5.85
C LEU A 339 -3.24 10.84 5.70
N ALA A 340 -3.61 11.63 6.71
CA ALA A 340 -4.76 12.51 6.64
C ALA A 340 -4.56 13.68 5.66
N ASP A 341 -3.31 14.03 5.29
CA ASP A 341 -2.98 15.07 4.29
C ASP A 341 -3.72 16.40 4.55
N SER A 342 -3.87 16.75 5.84
CA SER A 342 -4.60 17.95 6.29
C SER A 342 -3.82 19.22 5.95
N GLY A 343 -4.47 20.13 5.23
CA GLY A 343 -3.92 21.39 4.78
C GLY A 343 -4.03 22.52 5.81
N PRO A 344 -3.77 23.77 5.38
CA PRO A 344 -3.72 24.93 6.26
C PRO A 344 -5.04 25.23 6.99
N LEU A 345 -6.19 24.97 6.35
CA LEU A 345 -7.50 25.31 6.92
C LEU A 345 -7.84 24.34 8.06
N ALA A 346 -7.66 23.04 7.82
CA ALA A 346 -7.86 22.02 8.86
C ALA A 346 -6.85 22.21 10.00
N GLN A 347 -5.57 22.50 9.70
CA GLN A 347 -4.54 22.77 10.71
C GLN A 347 -4.87 24.01 11.57
N PHE A 348 -5.38 25.09 10.96
CA PHE A 348 -5.78 26.29 11.69
C PHE A 348 -6.91 26.02 12.68
N VAL A 349 -7.90 25.24 12.27
CA VAL A 349 -9.02 24.83 13.13
C VAL A 349 -8.52 23.87 14.21
N ALA A 350 -7.70 22.87 13.86
CA ALA A 350 -7.10 21.92 14.79
C ALA A 350 -6.31 22.61 15.91
N ALA A 351 -5.56 23.67 15.59
CA ALA A 351 -4.79 24.44 16.56
C ALA A 351 -5.67 25.13 17.63
N ARG A 352 -6.92 25.46 17.28
CA ARG A 352 -7.93 26.12 18.13
C ARG A 352 -9.04 25.17 18.61
N GLY A 353 -9.01 23.93 18.17
CA GLY A 353 -10.05 22.94 18.41
C GLY A 353 -10.00 22.34 19.82
N PRO A 354 -11.08 21.70 20.27
CA PRO A 354 -11.10 21.01 21.54
C PRO A 354 -10.09 19.86 21.57
N ARG A 355 -9.18 19.88 22.54
CA ARG A 355 -8.16 18.83 22.74
C ARG A 355 -8.65 17.64 23.56
N SER A 356 -9.89 17.68 24.03
CA SER A 356 -10.53 16.63 24.82
C SER A 356 -11.77 16.11 24.11
N GLY A 357 -11.99 14.79 24.13
CA GLY A 357 -13.16 14.17 23.51
C GLY A 357 -13.13 12.64 23.57
N SER A 358 -14.28 12.00 23.31
CA SER A 358 -14.42 10.53 23.31
C SER A 358 -13.63 9.88 22.18
N GLY A 359 -13.23 8.62 22.29
CA GLY A 359 -12.46 7.88 21.28
C GLY A 359 -13.10 7.77 19.87
N TRP A 360 -14.32 8.30 19.69
CA TRP A 360 -15.10 8.28 18.45
C TRP A 360 -15.28 9.66 17.81
N ALA A 361 -14.91 10.73 18.52
CA ALA A 361 -15.13 12.10 18.08
C ALA A 361 -14.45 12.41 16.73
N ALA A 362 -13.22 11.93 16.53
CA ALA A 362 -12.45 12.17 15.30
C ALA A 362 -13.10 11.55 14.05
N PRO A 363 -13.37 10.22 13.99
CA PRO A 363 -14.02 9.63 12.84
C PRO A 363 -15.46 10.13 12.64
N ALA A 364 -16.18 10.47 13.71
CA ALA A 364 -17.53 11.04 13.61
C ALA A 364 -17.50 12.45 12.98
N ALA A 365 -16.60 13.33 13.42
CA ALA A 365 -16.44 14.66 12.84
C ALA A 365 -16.04 14.59 11.36
N ALA A 366 -15.08 13.73 11.03
CA ALA A 366 -14.67 13.48 9.65
C ALA A 366 -15.86 13.00 8.79
N LEU A 367 -16.64 12.04 9.29
CA LEU A 367 -17.78 11.47 8.57
C LEU A 367 -18.89 12.50 8.35
N VAL A 368 -19.23 13.30 9.37
CA VAL A 368 -20.26 14.35 9.25
C VAL A 368 -19.87 15.38 8.20
N GLY A 369 -18.62 15.87 8.23
CA GLY A 369 -18.12 16.80 7.23
C GLY A 369 -18.13 16.18 5.82
N ALA A 370 -17.65 14.95 5.68
CA ALA A 370 -17.60 14.24 4.41
C ALA A 370 -18.99 14.01 3.81
N LEU A 371 -19.95 13.55 4.61
CA LEU A 371 -21.33 13.31 4.16
C LEU A 371 -22.01 14.62 3.75
N ALA A 372 -21.84 15.70 4.52
CA ALA A 372 -22.40 17.01 4.17
C ALA A 372 -21.82 17.54 2.85
N LEU A 373 -20.52 17.39 2.63
CA LEU A 373 -19.84 17.79 1.41
C LEU A 373 -20.33 17.01 0.18
N VAL A 374 -20.34 15.68 0.28
CA VAL A 374 -20.75 14.81 -0.84
C VAL A 374 -22.24 14.98 -1.11
N ALA A 375 -23.08 15.10 -0.07
CA ALA A 375 -24.50 15.39 -0.23
C ALA A 375 -24.72 16.73 -0.94
N ALA A 376 -23.98 17.78 -0.59
CA ALA A 376 -24.05 19.05 -1.29
C ALA A 376 -23.66 18.90 -2.78
N ALA A 377 -22.57 18.19 -3.07
CA ALA A 377 -22.12 17.94 -4.45
C ALA A 377 -23.13 17.13 -5.29
N LEU A 378 -23.96 16.28 -4.66
CA LEU A 378 -24.97 15.45 -5.33
C LEU A 378 -26.36 16.10 -5.42
N THR A 379 -26.69 17.04 -4.52
CA THR A 379 -28.05 17.61 -4.42
C THR A 379 -28.12 19.05 -4.90
N GLN A 380 -27.07 19.85 -4.70
CA GLN A 380 -27.08 21.25 -5.10
C GLN A 380 -26.94 21.41 -6.61
N PRO A 381 -27.57 22.42 -7.23
CA PRO A 381 -27.32 22.73 -8.63
C PRO A 381 -25.84 23.05 -8.86
N PHE A 382 -25.29 22.66 -10.03
CA PHE A 382 -23.96 23.08 -10.43
C PHE A 382 -23.87 24.61 -10.48
N GLY A 383 -22.76 25.19 -10.04
CA GLY A 383 -22.64 26.64 -9.86
C GLY A 383 -23.13 27.19 -8.50
N SER A 384 -23.77 26.37 -7.66
CA SER A 384 -24.32 26.83 -6.37
C SER A 384 -23.24 27.25 -5.37
N ARG A 385 -23.38 28.45 -4.80
CA ARG A 385 -22.53 28.94 -3.69
C ARG A 385 -22.67 28.08 -2.42
N GLN A 386 -23.74 27.30 -2.28
CA GLN A 386 -23.90 26.36 -1.16
C GLN A 386 -22.82 25.27 -1.17
N MET A 387 -22.25 24.94 -2.33
CA MET A 387 -21.12 24.01 -2.43
C MET A 387 -19.88 24.55 -1.71
N ILE A 388 -19.63 25.87 -1.79
CA ILE A 388 -18.53 26.53 -1.08
C ILE A 388 -18.77 26.46 0.43
N VAL A 389 -19.99 26.71 0.89
CA VAL A 389 -20.37 26.62 2.32
C VAL A 389 -20.14 25.19 2.83
N ALA A 390 -20.54 24.18 2.06
CA ALA A 390 -20.31 22.78 2.41
C ALA A 390 -18.80 22.44 2.47
N ALA A 391 -17.99 22.99 1.55
CA ALA A 391 -16.53 22.81 1.57
C ALA A 391 -15.86 23.49 2.77
N VAL A 392 -16.31 24.68 3.17
CA VAL A 392 -15.84 25.34 4.40
C VAL A 392 -16.25 24.54 5.63
N PHE A 393 -17.49 24.06 5.70
CA PHE A 393 -17.95 23.21 6.79
C PHE A 393 -17.13 21.91 6.88
N TYR A 394 -16.84 21.27 5.75
CA TYR A 394 -15.96 20.12 5.67
C TYR A 394 -14.55 20.43 6.19
N ALA A 395 -13.95 21.57 5.84
CA ALA A 395 -12.64 21.97 6.34
C ALA A 395 -12.64 22.14 7.87
N VAL A 396 -13.71 22.71 8.44
CA VAL A 396 -13.89 22.84 9.90
C VAL A 396 -14.01 21.47 10.56
N CYS A 397 -14.89 20.60 10.05
CA CYS A 397 -15.04 19.23 10.56
C CYS A 397 -13.73 18.43 10.48
N SER A 398 -12.97 18.62 9.40
CA SER A 398 -11.67 17.98 9.20
C SER A 398 -10.65 18.43 10.24
N GLY A 399 -10.58 19.74 10.50
CA GLY A 399 -9.73 20.29 11.57
C GLY A 399 -10.13 19.81 12.97
N VAL A 400 -11.42 19.69 13.26
CA VAL A 400 -11.90 19.09 14.52
C VAL A 400 -11.48 17.63 14.64
N ALA A 401 -11.54 16.86 13.55
CA ALA A 401 -11.17 15.45 13.55
C ALA A 401 -9.67 15.23 13.83
N VAL A 402 -8.79 16.12 13.36
CA VAL A 402 -7.33 16.03 13.55
C VAL A 402 -6.80 16.92 14.69
N ALA A 403 -7.67 17.55 15.48
CA ALA A 403 -7.30 18.41 16.61
C ALA A 403 -6.55 17.67 17.74
N ARG A 404 -6.62 16.33 17.74
CA ARG A 404 -6.00 15.45 18.73
C ARG A 404 -5.24 14.31 18.06
N PRO A 405 -4.30 13.66 18.77
CA PRO A 405 -3.64 12.46 18.28
C PRO A 405 -4.65 11.33 17.97
N LEU A 406 -4.52 10.71 16.80
CA LEU A 406 -5.41 9.68 16.26
C LEU A 406 -5.18 8.30 16.91
N LYS A 407 -5.43 8.21 18.21
CA LYS A 407 -5.20 6.99 19.03
C LYS A 407 -6.47 6.15 19.26
N GLY A 408 -7.65 6.67 18.93
CA GLY A 408 -8.94 6.00 19.15
C GLY A 408 -9.11 4.75 18.28
N ALA A 409 -9.91 3.79 18.75
CA ALA A 409 -10.08 2.49 18.08
C ALA A 409 -10.46 2.62 16.60
N LEU A 410 -11.27 3.61 16.22
CA LEU A 410 -11.68 3.83 14.82
C LEU A 410 -10.98 5.00 14.14
N ASP A 411 -10.00 5.65 14.77
CA ASP A 411 -9.34 6.83 14.22
C ASP A 411 -8.57 6.55 12.91
N TRP A 412 -8.24 5.28 12.62
CA TRP A 412 -7.68 4.85 11.33
C TRP A 412 -8.64 5.05 10.15
N LEU A 413 -9.93 5.30 10.40
CA LEU A 413 -10.92 5.65 9.37
C LEU A 413 -10.83 7.11 8.93
N VAL A 414 -10.15 7.98 9.68
CA VAL A 414 -10.08 9.42 9.36
C VAL A 414 -9.44 9.66 7.99
N PRO A 415 -8.23 9.13 7.66
CA PRO A 415 -7.64 9.29 6.33
C PRO A 415 -8.53 8.79 5.17
N PRO A 416 -9.11 7.56 5.20
CA PRO A 416 -9.95 7.09 4.09
C PRO A 416 -11.27 7.86 3.97
N ILE A 417 -11.85 8.35 5.06
CA ILE A 417 -13.04 9.23 5.00
C ILE A 417 -12.69 10.53 4.26
N PHE A 418 -11.53 11.12 4.55
CA PHE A 418 -11.10 12.33 3.86
C PHE A 418 -10.84 12.10 2.37
N ARG A 419 -10.20 10.98 1.99
CA ARG A 419 -10.03 10.62 0.58
C ARG A 419 -11.37 10.44 -0.13
N ALA A 420 -12.29 9.69 0.48
CA ALA A 420 -13.60 9.45 -0.08
C ALA A 420 -14.38 10.76 -0.27
N ALA A 421 -14.29 11.69 0.69
CA ALA A 421 -14.91 13.01 0.60
C ALA A 421 -14.36 13.81 -0.60
N GLU A 422 -13.04 13.99 -0.67
CA GLU A 422 -12.37 14.75 -1.75
C GLU A 422 -12.70 14.15 -3.13
N TYR A 423 -12.53 12.84 -3.29
CA TYR A 423 -12.66 12.17 -4.58
C TYR A 423 -14.10 12.05 -5.05
N CYS A 424 -15.03 11.68 -4.17
CA CYS A 424 -16.45 11.61 -4.54
C CYS A 424 -17.00 12.99 -4.87
N THR A 425 -16.55 14.04 -4.19
CA THR A 425 -16.96 15.42 -4.51
C THR A 425 -16.43 15.87 -5.87
N ILE A 426 -15.15 15.64 -6.18
CA ILE A 426 -14.59 15.97 -7.50
C ILE A 426 -15.32 15.20 -8.61
N LEU A 427 -15.55 13.90 -8.44
CA LEU A 427 -16.33 13.07 -9.37
C LEU A 427 -17.75 13.59 -9.54
N ALA A 428 -18.47 13.87 -8.45
CA ALA A 428 -19.85 14.34 -8.49
C ALA A 428 -19.97 15.70 -9.20
N LEU A 429 -19.08 16.65 -8.90
CA LEU A 429 -19.08 17.95 -9.55
C LEU A 429 -18.77 17.85 -11.05
N ALA A 430 -17.78 17.02 -11.44
CA ALA A 430 -17.46 16.81 -12.85
C ALA A 430 -18.61 16.14 -13.60
N ALA A 431 -19.19 15.07 -13.04
CA ALA A 431 -20.30 14.33 -13.65
C ALA A 431 -21.59 15.14 -13.80
N ARG A 432 -21.81 16.14 -12.93
CA ARG A 432 -23.02 16.98 -12.92
C ARG A 432 -22.81 18.37 -13.52
N SER A 433 -21.64 18.64 -14.07
CA SER A 433 -21.30 19.98 -14.59
C SER A 433 -21.92 20.29 -15.95
N ASP A 434 -22.30 19.27 -16.72
CA ASP A 434 -22.65 19.36 -18.16
C ASP A 434 -21.55 20.06 -19.00
N VAL A 435 -20.33 20.20 -18.45
CA VAL A 435 -19.17 20.82 -19.11
C VAL A 435 -18.38 19.74 -19.85
N ASP A 436 -18.10 20.00 -21.13
CA ASP A 436 -17.32 19.10 -21.97
C ASP A 436 -15.95 18.77 -21.36
N GLN A 437 -15.60 17.49 -21.35
CA GLN A 437 -14.32 16.97 -20.88
C GLN A 437 -14.02 17.22 -19.38
N ALA A 438 -15.01 17.61 -18.57
CA ALA A 438 -14.82 17.79 -17.13
C ALA A 438 -14.42 16.49 -16.42
N LEU A 439 -15.00 15.35 -16.83
CA LEU A 439 -14.66 14.03 -16.28
C LEU A 439 -13.21 13.59 -16.56
N PRO A 440 -12.68 13.67 -17.80
CA PRO A 440 -11.25 13.49 -18.07
C PRO A 440 -10.35 14.42 -17.25
N ALA A 441 -10.71 15.69 -17.11
CA ALA A 441 -9.92 16.64 -16.31
C ALA A 441 -9.92 16.27 -14.81
N ALA A 442 -11.08 15.87 -14.27
CA ALA A 442 -11.22 15.34 -12.92
C ALA A 442 -10.46 14.03 -12.72
N PHE A 443 -10.41 13.17 -13.75
CA PHE A 443 -9.59 11.96 -13.74
C PHE A 443 -8.11 12.32 -13.59
N GLY A 444 -7.59 13.26 -14.38
CA GLY A 444 -6.21 13.74 -14.25
C GLY A 444 -5.91 14.31 -12.85
N LEU A 445 -6.82 15.11 -12.29
CA LEU A 445 -6.67 15.68 -10.94
C LEU A 445 -6.61 14.58 -9.87
N ILE A 446 -7.57 13.65 -9.89
CA ILE A 446 -7.60 12.55 -8.90
C ILE A 446 -6.41 11.62 -9.09
N SER A 447 -5.93 11.35 -10.31
CA SER A 447 -4.71 10.56 -10.52
C SER A 447 -3.49 11.23 -9.89
N ALA A 448 -3.33 12.56 -10.04
CA ALA A 448 -2.22 13.30 -9.45
C ALA A 448 -2.29 13.31 -7.91
N VAL A 449 -3.48 13.53 -7.35
CA VAL A 449 -3.69 13.52 -5.90
C VAL A 449 -3.54 12.11 -5.32
N ALA A 450 -4.03 11.08 -6.01
CA ALA A 450 -3.85 9.70 -5.59
C ALA A 450 -2.37 9.31 -5.58
N TYR A 451 -1.59 9.74 -6.59
CA TYR A 451 -0.15 9.53 -6.61
C TYR A 451 0.54 10.10 -5.37
N HIS A 452 0.22 11.34 -4.97
CA HIS A 452 0.73 11.95 -3.72
C HIS A 452 0.44 11.08 -2.49
N HIS A 453 -0.76 10.50 -2.40
CA HIS A 453 -1.12 9.63 -1.28
C HIS A 453 -0.39 8.30 -1.29
N TYR A 454 -0.21 7.68 -2.47
CA TYR A 454 0.62 6.48 -2.56
C TYR A 454 2.06 6.79 -2.20
N ASP A 455 2.63 7.89 -2.69
CA ASP A 455 3.99 8.31 -2.35
C ASP A 455 4.15 8.48 -0.83
N THR A 456 3.17 9.13 -0.18
CA THR A 456 3.11 9.25 1.29
C THR A 456 3.12 7.88 1.99
N VAL A 457 2.27 6.95 1.54
CA VAL A 457 2.20 5.59 2.08
C VAL A 457 3.54 4.87 1.95
N TYR A 458 4.17 4.92 0.77
CA TYR A 458 5.41 4.20 0.52
C TYR A 458 6.59 4.75 1.32
N ARG A 459 6.63 6.07 1.56
CA ARG A 459 7.67 6.67 2.43
C ARG A 459 7.51 6.29 3.90
N ILE A 460 6.27 6.28 4.40
CA ILE A 460 5.97 5.86 5.78
C ILE A 460 6.34 4.39 5.97
N ARG A 461 5.91 3.52 5.05
CA ARG A 461 6.26 2.07 5.08
C ARG A 461 7.76 1.82 4.97
N GLY A 462 8.46 2.59 4.15
CA GLY A 462 9.92 2.52 4.02
C GLY A 462 10.69 3.03 5.24
N GLY A 463 10.00 3.50 6.29
CA GLY A 463 10.63 4.04 7.49
C GLY A 463 11.28 5.40 7.30
N THR A 464 11.00 6.09 6.19
CA THR A 464 11.63 7.36 5.82
C THR A 464 10.84 8.60 6.28
N GLY A 465 9.65 8.39 6.85
CA GLY A 465 8.75 9.45 7.30
C GLY A 465 7.75 9.88 6.22
N ALA A 466 7.03 10.97 6.48
CA ALA A 466 6.05 11.54 5.54
C ALA A 466 6.67 12.62 4.64
N PRO A 467 6.01 13.00 3.53
CA PRO A 467 6.44 14.14 2.72
C PRO A 467 6.52 15.43 3.54
N PRO A 468 7.38 16.38 3.15
CA PRO A 468 7.60 17.58 3.92
C PRO A 468 6.33 18.45 3.97
N GLN A 469 6.06 19.09 5.12
CA GLN A 469 4.83 19.87 5.33
C GLN A 469 4.61 21.00 4.31
N TRP A 470 5.68 21.57 3.75
CA TRP A 470 5.55 22.60 2.72
C TRP A 470 4.88 22.05 1.46
N LEU A 471 5.07 20.76 1.13
CA LEU A 471 4.43 20.12 -0.02
C LEU A 471 2.91 20.12 0.18
N VAL A 472 2.44 19.56 1.30
CA VAL A 472 1.01 19.50 1.67
C VAL A 472 0.38 20.89 1.68
N ARG A 473 1.07 21.90 2.25
CA ARG A 473 0.59 23.29 2.26
C ARG A 473 0.49 23.89 0.87
N THR A 474 1.47 23.63 0.00
CA THR A 474 1.52 24.16 -1.37
C THR A 474 0.39 23.60 -2.23
N ILE A 475 0.13 22.30 -2.10
CA ILE A 475 -0.98 21.65 -2.79
C ILE A 475 -2.32 21.80 -2.05
N GLY A 476 -2.37 22.55 -0.95
CA GLY A 476 -3.59 22.91 -0.21
C GLY A 476 -4.15 21.85 0.75
N GLY A 477 -3.56 20.66 0.85
CA GLY A 477 -4.14 19.51 1.55
C GLY A 477 -5.52 19.11 1.00
N HIS A 478 -6.12 18.09 1.60
CA HIS A 478 -7.39 17.55 1.10
C HIS A 478 -8.54 18.56 1.14
N GLU A 479 -8.63 19.36 2.20
CA GLU A 479 -9.71 20.32 2.39
C GLU A 479 -9.51 21.60 1.57
N GLY A 480 -8.27 22.06 1.40
CA GLY A 480 -7.98 23.23 0.57
C GLY A 480 -8.22 22.93 -0.92
N ARG A 481 -7.77 21.78 -1.42
CA ARG A 481 -8.07 21.37 -2.81
C ARG A 481 -9.56 21.22 -3.05
N THR A 482 -10.27 20.58 -2.12
CA THR A 482 -11.72 20.42 -2.20
C THR A 482 -12.42 21.78 -2.24
N LEU A 483 -12.00 22.74 -1.40
CA LEU A 483 -12.54 24.10 -1.41
C LEU A 483 -12.24 24.83 -2.73
N VAL A 484 -11.01 24.72 -3.25
CA VAL A 484 -10.64 25.29 -4.56
C VAL A 484 -11.55 24.71 -5.65
N VAL A 485 -11.74 23.39 -5.72
CA VAL A 485 -12.63 22.77 -6.71
C VAL A 485 -14.08 23.24 -6.54
N ALA A 486 -14.58 23.37 -5.31
CA ALA A 486 -15.92 23.90 -5.05
C ALA A 486 -16.08 25.35 -5.53
N VAL A 487 -15.06 26.20 -5.32
CA VAL A 487 -15.04 27.58 -5.83
C VAL A 487 -14.97 27.61 -7.35
N LEU A 488 -14.11 26.79 -7.96
CA LEU A 488 -13.99 26.69 -9.41
C LEU A 488 -15.31 26.25 -10.06
N ALA A 489 -16.00 25.27 -9.46
CA ALA A 489 -17.32 24.82 -9.92
C ALA A 489 -18.40 25.90 -9.77
N ALA A 490 -18.29 26.77 -8.74
CA ALA A 490 -19.22 27.87 -8.52
C ALA A 490 -18.98 29.06 -9.46
N VAL A 491 -17.73 29.32 -9.85
CA VAL A 491 -17.33 30.47 -10.65
C VAL A 491 -17.37 30.17 -12.15
N PHE A 492 -16.86 29.01 -12.58
CA PHE A 492 -16.69 28.66 -13.98
C PHE A 492 -17.83 27.78 -14.48
N THR A 493 -19.03 28.34 -14.57
CA THR A 493 -20.23 27.60 -14.98
C THR A 493 -20.46 27.54 -16.49
N GLN A 494 -19.67 28.27 -17.29
CA GLN A 494 -19.86 28.39 -18.74
C GLN A 494 -18.78 27.68 -19.57
N HIS A 495 -19.20 27.15 -20.72
CA HIS A 495 -18.37 26.58 -21.79
C HIS A 495 -17.39 25.50 -21.31
N SER A 496 -16.11 25.86 -21.19
CA SER A 496 -15.00 24.97 -20.87
C SER A 496 -14.19 25.45 -19.65
N GLY A 497 -14.65 26.51 -18.97
CA GLY A 497 -13.90 27.15 -17.89
C GLY A 497 -13.58 26.18 -16.75
N PHE A 498 -14.54 25.35 -16.35
CA PHE A 498 -14.33 24.37 -15.29
C PHE A 498 -13.33 23.29 -15.69
N THR A 499 -13.40 22.79 -16.92
CA THR A 499 -12.44 21.81 -17.47
C THR A 499 -11.02 22.37 -17.51
N VAL A 500 -10.84 23.59 -18.01
CA VAL A 500 -9.52 24.25 -18.04
C VAL A 500 -8.98 24.44 -16.62
N ALA A 501 -9.83 24.88 -15.69
CA ALA A 501 -9.42 25.09 -14.30
C ALA A 501 -9.04 23.78 -13.60
N LEU A 502 -9.82 22.71 -13.78
CA LEU A 502 -9.50 21.37 -13.25
C LEU A 502 -8.20 20.84 -13.86
N THR A 503 -8.00 21.02 -15.16
CA THR A 503 -6.78 20.57 -15.86
C THR A 503 -5.57 21.34 -15.36
N ALA A 504 -5.68 22.66 -15.21
CA ALA A 504 -4.60 23.50 -14.67
C ALA A 504 -4.25 23.10 -13.23
N LEU A 505 -5.26 22.84 -12.39
CA LEU A 505 -5.05 22.36 -11.03
C LEU A 505 -4.39 20.97 -11.02
N ALA A 506 -4.85 20.05 -11.87
CA ALA A 506 -4.27 18.71 -12.02
C ALA A 506 -2.79 18.77 -12.38
N VAL A 507 -2.43 19.58 -13.39
CA VAL A 507 -1.05 19.76 -13.83
C VAL A 507 -0.21 20.41 -12.73
N ALA A 508 -0.72 21.45 -12.07
CA ALA A 508 -0.01 22.11 -10.98
C ALA A 508 0.29 21.14 -9.82
N VAL A 509 -0.71 20.36 -9.38
CA VAL A 509 -0.54 19.34 -8.33
C VAL A 509 0.45 18.27 -8.78
N ALA A 510 0.27 17.73 -9.99
CA ALA A 510 1.14 16.68 -10.53
C ALA A 510 2.60 17.13 -10.60
N LEU A 511 2.87 18.34 -11.11
CA LEU A 511 4.23 18.87 -11.23
C LEU A 511 4.88 19.02 -9.86
N VAL A 512 4.19 19.65 -8.89
CA VAL A 512 4.75 19.88 -7.56
C VAL A 512 5.04 18.56 -6.84
N VAL A 513 4.10 17.61 -6.90
CA VAL A 513 4.23 16.30 -6.26
C VAL A 513 5.32 15.47 -6.95
N LEU A 514 5.29 15.31 -8.28
CA LEU A 514 6.27 14.49 -9.00
C LEU A 514 7.70 15.03 -8.85
N VAL A 515 7.89 16.35 -8.88
CA VAL A 515 9.21 16.96 -8.68
C VAL A 515 9.75 16.66 -7.28
N GLU A 516 8.90 16.78 -6.25
CA GLU A 516 9.31 16.46 -4.88
C GLU A 516 9.57 14.96 -4.71
N SER A 517 8.69 14.09 -5.22
CA SER A 517 8.86 12.63 -5.18
C SER A 517 10.14 12.19 -5.88
N ILE A 518 10.38 12.63 -7.12
CA ILE A 518 11.61 12.30 -7.86
C ILE A 518 12.83 12.79 -7.08
N ARG A 519 12.83 14.06 -6.64
CA ARG A 519 13.94 14.60 -5.85
C ARG A 519 14.22 13.77 -4.62
N PHE A 520 13.19 13.40 -3.86
CA PHE A 520 13.33 12.60 -2.66
C PHE A 520 13.89 11.23 -2.97
N TRP A 521 13.26 10.44 -3.84
CA TRP A 521 13.67 9.05 -4.09
C TRP A 521 15.03 8.95 -4.79
N VAL A 522 15.41 9.93 -5.61
CA VAL A 522 16.75 9.99 -6.22
C VAL A 522 17.83 10.35 -5.21
N SER A 523 17.53 11.21 -4.23
CA SER A 523 18.52 11.71 -3.26
C SER A 523 18.57 10.91 -1.95
N SER A 524 17.53 10.14 -1.64
CA SER A 524 17.46 9.37 -0.40
C SER A 524 18.21 8.04 -0.53
N GLY A 525 19.27 7.88 0.27
CA GLY A 525 19.93 6.59 0.51
C GLY A 525 19.10 5.66 1.41
N ALA A 526 17.77 5.73 1.33
CA ALA A 526 16.87 4.99 2.21
C ALA A 526 17.08 3.47 2.07
N PRO A 527 16.80 2.67 3.11
CA PRO A 527 16.90 1.20 3.04
C PRO A 527 15.79 0.62 2.16
N ALA A 528 16.11 -0.36 1.32
CA ALA A 528 15.12 -1.07 0.51
C ALA A 528 14.25 -1.94 1.43
N VAL A 529 13.11 -1.42 1.89
CA VAL A 529 12.16 -2.19 2.72
C VAL A 529 11.08 -2.78 1.82
N HIS A 530 10.92 -4.10 1.87
CA HIS A 530 9.90 -4.81 1.10
C HIS A 530 8.52 -4.79 1.78
N ASP A 531 7.48 -5.04 0.96
CA ASP A 531 6.06 -5.15 1.35
C ASP A 531 5.77 -6.12 2.53
N GLU A 532 6.73 -6.96 2.92
CA GLU A 532 6.60 -7.97 3.97
C GLU A 532 7.22 -7.55 5.32
N GLY A 533 7.81 -6.35 5.42
CA GLY A 533 8.49 -5.91 6.65
C GLY A 533 9.82 -6.63 6.92
N GLU A 534 10.29 -7.44 5.97
CA GLU A 534 11.63 -8.02 6.00
C GLU A 534 12.63 -6.99 5.44
N PRO A 535 13.62 -6.53 6.23
CA PRO A 535 14.75 -5.81 5.68
C PRO A 535 15.55 -6.74 4.75
N ALA A 536 16.10 -6.17 3.68
CA ALA A 536 16.97 -6.88 2.73
C ALA A 536 18.22 -7.49 3.38
#